data_AF-A0A357NBJ5-F1
#
_entry.id   AF-A0A357NBJ5-F1
#
_cell.length_a   1.000
_cell.length_b   1.000
_cell.length_c   1.000
_cell.angle_alpha   90.00
_cell.angle_beta   90.00
_cell.angle_gamma   90.00
#
_symmetry.space_group_name_H-M   'P 1'
#
loop_
_entity.id
_entity.type
_entity.pdbx_description
1 polymer ?
#
loop_
_entity_poly.entity_id
_entity_poly.type
_entity_poly.pdbx_seq_one_letter_code
_entity_poly.pdbx_strand_id
1 'polypeptide(L)'
;MKIEQLLDQLDTLLDEGMRVPFTNKVMLEEDVLERITDDLRHALPQEVTEAKKIVADRQAILDEAQKEAQHIMDQAKGYVAKLTEESLITKQAQEQANELMQEARTNAKELQLEANKYAFDVLRQLEINLEKALETVRQGRNGLHAGK
;
A
#
# COMPACT_ATOMS: atom_id res chain seq x y z
N MET A 1 31.53 43.57 2.01
CA MET A 1 30.68 44.68 2.49
C MET A 1 29.27 44.39 2.02
N LYS A 2 28.26 44.46 2.89
CA LYS A 2 26.88 44.24 2.41
C LYS A 2 26.56 45.39 1.46
N ILE A 3 25.89 45.10 0.34
CA ILE A 3 25.41 46.13 -0.59
C ILE A 3 24.66 47.24 0.15
N GLU A 4 23.90 46.87 1.19
CA GLU A 4 23.23 47.79 2.12
C GLU A 4 24.18 48.86 2.69
N GLN A 5 25.40 48.48 3.10
CA GLN A 5 26.38 49.41 3.64
C GLN A 5 26.95 50.37 2.59
N LEU A 6 27.07 49.93 1.32
CA LEU A 6 27.51 50.80 0.22
C LEU A 6 26.39 51.78 -0.19
N LEU A 7 25.14 51.34 -0.10
CA LEU A 7 23.97 52.20 -0.29
C LEU A 7 23.86 53.23 0.85
N ASP A 8 24.03 52.81 2.10
CA ASP A 8 24.04 53.71 3.26
C ASP A 8 25.17 54.76 3.16
N GLN A 9 26.35 54.35 2.66
CA GLN A 9 27.47 55.27 2.40
C GLN A 9 27.17 56.26 1.27
N LEU A 10 26.47 55.82 0.22
CA LEU A 10 26.02 56.69 -0.87
C LEU A 10 24.99 57.70 -0.37
N ASP A 11 24.01 57.26 0.43
CA ASP A 11 22.99 58.12 1.03
C ASP A 11 23.63 59.16 1.97
N THR A 12 24.59 58.73 2.78
CA THR A 12 25.36 59.65 3.65
C THR A 12 26.14 60.68 2.84
N LEU A 13 26.79 60.26 1.75
CA LEU A 13 27.52 61.16 0.85
C LEU A 13 26.58 62.21 0.20
N LEU A 14 25.36 61.81 -0.14
CA LEU A 14 24.34 62.71 -0.69
C LEU A 14 23.79 63.70 0.35
N ASP A 15 23.65 63.27 1.61
CA ASP A 15 23.16 64.09 2.70
C ASP A 15 24.20 65.11 3.21
N GLU A 16 25.48 64.71 3.26
CA GLU A 16 26.59 65.56 3.70
C GLU A 16 27.13 66.50 2.61
N GLY A 17 26.76 66.25 1.35
CA GLY A 17 27.21 67.03 0.20
C GLY A 17 26.78 68.51 0.24
N MET A 18 27.64 69.40 -0.25
CA MET A 18 27.38 70.83 -0.22
C MET A 18 26.27 71.20 -1.21
N ARG A 19 25.12 71.69 -0.71
CA ARG A 19 24.02 72.17 -1.56
C ARG A 19 24.37 73.50 -2.22
N VAL A 20 24.13 73.59 -3.52
CA VAL A 20 24.41 74.80 -4.31
C VAL A 20 23.23 75.77 -4.21
N PRO A 21 23.40 77.00 -3.68
CA PRO A 21 22.31 77.97 -3.49
C PRO A 21 21.55 78.28 -4.78
N PHE A 22 20.24 78.52 -4.66
CA PHE A 22 19.32 78.78 -5.79
C PHE A 22 19.21 77.63 -6.81
N THR A 23 19.71 76.43 -6.49
CA THR A 23 19.57 75.23 -7.33
C THR A 23 19.19 74.01 -6.49
N ASN A 24 18.74 72.93 -7.15
CA ASN A 24 18.51 71.63 -6.52
C ASN A 24 19.74 70.69 -6.65
N LYS A 25 20.95 71.25 -6.82
CA LYS A 25 22.17 70.47 -7.02
C LYS A 25 22.96 70.30 -5.72
N VAL A 26 23.58 69.13 -5.57
CA VAL A 26 24.50 68.80 -4.49
C VAL A 26 25.89 68.61 -5.09
N MET A 27 26.90 69.23 -4.48
CA MET A 27 28.30 69.08 -4.85
C MET A 27 28.90 67.93 -4.04
N LEU A 28 29.45 66.95 -4.74
CA LEU A 28 29.98 65.70 -4.18
C LEU A 28 31.46 65.57 -4.54
N GLU A 29 32.20 64.83 -3.71
CA GLU A 29 33.58 64.46 -4.00
C GLU A 29 33.59 63.30 -5.01
N GLU A 30 34.21 63.54 -6.17
CA GLU A 30 34.24 62.61 -7.30
C GLU A 30 34.90 61.28 -6.93
N ASP A 31 36.08 61.32 -6.29
CA ASP A 31 36.86 60.14 -5.89
C ASP A 31 36.08 59.21 -4.95
N VAL A 32 35.26 59.77 -4.05
CA VAL A 32 34.47 58.99 -3.08
C VAL A 32 33.27 58.34 -3.78
N LEU A 33 32.60 59.06 -4.67
CA LEU A 33 31.49 58.54 -5.47
C LEU A 33 31.95 57.44 -6.43
N GLU A 34 33.12 57.62 -7.07
CA GLU A 34 33.70 56.63 -7.98
C GLU A 34 34.01 55.33 -7.25
N ARG A 35 34.64 55.41 -6.06
CA ARG A 35 34.92 54.23 -5.23
C ARG A 35 33.65 53.46 -4.84
N ILE A 36 32.63 54.15 -4.34
CA ILE A 36 31.35 53.51 -3.95
C ILE A 36 30.69 52.85 -5.16
N THR A 37 30.73 53.52 -6.32
CA THR A 37 30.14 53.01 -7.57
C THR A 37 30.87 51.77 -8.07
N ASP A 38 32.20 51.76 -8.01
CA ASP A 38 33.00 50.61 -8.39
C ASP A 38 32.80 49.44 -7.42
N ASP A 39 32.77 49.68 -6.11
CA ASP A 39 32.49 48.65 -5.11
C ASP A 39 31.08 48.03 -5.32
N LEU A 40 30.07 48.85 -5.61
CA LEU A 40 28.72 48.39 -5.98
C LEU A 40 28.76 47.57 -7.27
N ARG A 41 29.50 48.00 -8.29
CA ARG A 41 29.62 47.29 -9.58
C ARG A 41 30.26 45.91 -9.41
N HIS A 42 31.18 45.74 -8.46
CA HIS A 42 31.80 44.45 -8.16
C HIS A 42 30.90 43.56 -7.28
N ALA A 43 30.19 44.13 -6.31
CA ALA A 43 29.40 43.36 -5.34
C ALA A 43 28.00 42.94 -5.85
N LEU A 44 27.30 43.82 -6.59
CA LEU A 44 25.95 43.60 -7.09
C LEU A 44 25.79 42.32 -7.94
N PRO A 45 26.68 42.03 -8.93
CA PRO A 45 26.51 40.86 -9.79
C PRO A 45 26.56 39.54 -9.03
N GLN A 46 27.40 39.45 -8.00
CA GLN A 46 27.56 38.25 -7.18
C GLN A 46 26.28 37.96 -6.38
N GLU A 47 25.74 38.97 -5.70
CA GLU A 47 24.54 38.86 -4.88
C GLU A 47 23.28 38.57 -5.72
N VAL A 48 23.15 39.20 -6.89
CA VAL A 48 22.07 38.88 -7.84
C VAL A 48 22.18 37.44 -8.35
N THR A 49 23.40 36.94 -8.59
CA THR A 49 23.63 35.56 -9.03
C THR A 49 23.27 34.57 -7.93
N GLU A 50 23.66 34.85 -6.69
CA GLU A 50 23.35 34.03 -5.53
C GLU A 50 21.84 33.98 -5.26
N ALA A 51 21.15 35.12 -5.31
CA ALA A 51 19.69 35.18 -5.21
C ALA A 51 18.99 34.37 -6.30
N LYS A 52 19.44 34.47 -7.55
CA LYS A 52 18.92 33.66 -8.66
C LYS A 52 19.13 32.17 -8.43
N LYS A 53 20.30 31.78 -7.90
CA LYS A 53 20.62 30.39 -7.57
C LYS A 53 19.69 29.86 -6.48
N ILE A 54 19.47 30.62 -5.41
CA ILE A 54 18.55 30.24 -4.32
C ILE A 54 17.14 29.99 -4.86
N VAL A 55 16.65 30.85 -5.76
CA VAL A 55 15.33 30.68 -6.38
C VAL A 55 15.29 29.41 -7.25
N ALA A 56 16.33 29.15 -8.03
CA ALA A 56 16.42 27.94 -8.86
C ALA A 56 16.50 26.66 -8.01
N ASP A 57 17.33 26.66 -6.96
CA ASP A 57 17.48 25.55 -6.03
C ASP A 57 16.15 25.26 -5.31
N ARG A 58 15.43 26.30 -4.88
CA ARG A 58 14.09 26.16 -4.31
C ARG A 58 13.13 25.47 -5.27
N GLN A 59 13.11 25.87 -6.54
CA GLN A 59 12.23 25.24 -7.53
C GLN A 59 12.60 23.77 -7.74
N ALA A 60 13.89 23.47 -7.84
CA ALA A 60 14.37 22.09 -7.98
C ALA A 60 13.95 21.21 -6.79
N ILE A 61 14.07 21.72 -5.55
CA ILE A 61 13.63 21.01 -4.34
C ILE A 61 12.12 20.73 -4.37
N LEU A 62 11.31 21.70 -4.80
CA LEU A 62 9.86 21.52 -4.90
C LEU A 62 9.48 20.47 -5.96
N ASP A 63 10.13 20.51 -7.11
CA ASP A 63 9.89 19.56 -8.19
C ASP A 63 10.29 18.13 -7.78
N GLU A 64 11.43 17.99 -7.11
CA GLU A 64 11.90 16.70 -6.56
C GLU A 64 10.94 16.18 -5.49
N ALA A 65 10.51 17.02 -4.54
CA ALA A 65 9.55 16.64 -3.51
C ALA A 65 8.20 16.22 -4.11
N GLN A 66 7.73 16.90 -5.15
CA GLN A 66 6.49 16.54 -5.84
C GLN A 66 6.63 15.19 -6.55
N LYS A 67 7.77 14.94 -7.20
CA LYS A 67 8.05 13.67 -7.87
C LYS A 67 8.12 12.52 -6.86
N GLU A 68 8.77 12.72 -5.72
CA GLU A 68 8.85 11.72 -4.66
C GLU A 68 7.48 11.43 -4.04
N ALA A 69 6.69 12.47 -3.77
CA ALA A 69 5.32 12.32 -3.28
C ALA A 69 4.45 11.52 -4.27
N GLN A 70 4.60 11.78 -5.57
CA GLN A 70 3.90 11.03 -6.61
C GLN A 70 4.34 9.56 -6.65
N HIS A 71 5.65 9.31 -6.54
CA HIS A 71 6.21 7.96 -6.49
C HIS A 71 5.67 7.17 -5.28
N ILE A 72 5.68 7.77 -4.09
CA ILE A 72 5.11 7.17 -2.87
C ILE A 72 3.63 6.84 -3.05
N MET A 73 2.86 7.76 -3.65
CA MET A 73 1.44 7.55 -3.91
C MET A 73 1.19 6.37 -4.86
N ASP A 74 1.99 6.25 -5.92
CA ASP A 74 1.85 5.16 -6.89
C ASP A 74 2.26 3.81 -6.29
N GLN A 75 3.30 3.78 -5.46
CA GLN A 75 3.66 2.59 -4.68
C GLN A 75 2.55 2.18 -3.71
N ALA A 76 1.96 3.13 -2.98
CA ALA A 76 0.86 2.87 -2.05
C ALA A 76 -0.37 2.30 -2.76
N LYS A 77 -0.75 2.88 -3.91
CA LYS A 77 -1.84 2.34 -4.75
C LYS A 77 -1.57 0.92 -5.21
N GLY A 78 -0.33 0.63 -5.65
CA GLY A 78 0.08 -0.72 -6.04
C GLY A 78 0.00 -1.72 -4.89
N TYR A 79 0.40 -1.31 -3.68
CA TYR A 79 0.32 -2.16 -2.49
C TYR A 79 -1.14 -2.46 -2.09
N VAL A 80 -2.02 -1.44 -2.10
CA VAL A 80 -3.45 -1.62 -1.81
C VAL A 80 -4.12 -2.54 -2.82
N ALA A 81 -3.77 -2.43 -4.11
CA ALA A 81 -4.29 -3.32 -5.15
C ALA A 81 -3.92 -4.78 -4.87
N LYS A 82 -2.64 -5.06 -4.56
CA LYS A 82 -2.17 -6.40 -4.21
C LYS A 82 -2.85 -6.96 -2.96
N LEU A 83 -2.96 -6.17 -1.89
CA LEU A 83 -3.62 -6.61 -0.66
C LEU A 83 -5.09 -6.96 -0.89
N THR A 84 -5.77 -6.18 -1.75
CA THR A 84 -7.17 -6.44 -2.12
C THR A 84 -7.29 -7.72 -2.95
N GLU A 85 -6.38 -7.93 -3.90
CA GLU A 85 -6.32 -9.16 -4.71
C GLU A 85 -6.06 -10.39 -3.83
N GLU A 86 -5.07 -10.34 -2.95
CA GLU A 86 -4.78 -11.41 -1.98
C GLU A 86 -5.98 -11.70 -1.07
N SER A 87 -6.68 -10.65 -0.61
CA SER A 87 -7.88 -10.78 0.21
C SER A 87 -9.02 -11.47 -0.56
N LEU A 88 -9.24 -11.10 -1.82
CA LEU A 88 -10.24 -11.73 -2.70
C LEU A 88 -9.92 -13.20 -2.95
N ILE A 89 -8.67 -13.52 -3.29
CA ILE A 89 -8.20 -14.90 -3.50
C ILE A 89 -8.41 -15.72 -2.23
N THR A 90 -8.04 -15.17 -1.07
CA THR A 90 -8.19 -15.86 0.22
C THR A 90 -9.66 -16.11 0.55
N LYS A 91 -10.54 -15.13 0.30
CA LYS A 91 -11.98 -15.27 0.51
C LYS A 91 -12.58 -16.36 -0.40
N GLN A 92 -12.23 -16.35 -1.69
CA GLN A 92 -12.69 -17.38 -2.63
C GLN A 92 -12.20 -18.77 -2.25
N ALA A 93 -10.93 -18.91 -1.85
CA ALA A 93 -10.38 -20.18 -1.38
C ALA A 93 -11.12 -20.70 -0.13
N GLN A 94 -11.48 -19.81 0.80
CA GLN A 94 -12.25 -20.18 1.98
C GLN A 94 -13.68 -20.60 1.65
N GLU A 95 -14.33 -19.94 0.70
CA GLU A 95 -15.67 -20.31 0.20
C GLU A 95 -15.63 -21.71 -0.43
N GLN A 96 -14.68 -21.97 -1.35
CA GLN A 96 -14.51 -23.29 -1.97
C GLN A 96 -14.18 -24.38 -0.95
N ALA A 97 -13.32 -24.09 0.03
CA ALA A 97 -13.00 -25.04 1.10
C ALA A 97 -14.24 -25.38 1.94
N ASN A 98 -15.10 -24.41 2.23
CA ASN A 98 -16.34 -24.64 2.97
C ASN A 98 -17.33 -25.49 2.16
N GLU A 99 -17.48 -25.22 0.87
CA GLU A 99 -18.31 -26.03 -0.04
C GLU A 99 -17.82 -27.48 -0.10
N LEU A 100 -16.52 -27.69 -0.31
CA LEU A 100 -15.91 -29.02 -0.34
C LEU A 100 -16.11 -29.77 0.98
N MET A 101 -15.95 -29.07 2.12
CA MET A 101 -16.19 -29.65 3.44
C MET A 101 -17.66 -30.03 3.66
N GLN A 102 -18.59 -29.24 3.13
CA GLN A 102 -20.01 -29.54 3.20
C GLN A 102 -20.37 -30.75 2.33
N GLU A 103 -19.85 -30.80 1.10
CA GLU A 103 -20.02 -31.94 0.19
C GLU A 103 -19.44 -33.22 0.81
N ALA A 104 -18.21 -33.18 1.32
CA ALA A 104 -17.59 -34.31 1.97
C ALA A 104 -18.41 -34.83 3.17
N ARG A 105 -18.99 -33.92 3.96
CA ARG A 105 -19.88 -34.30 5.08
C ARG A 105 -21.18 -34.95 4.60
N THR A 106 -21.76 -34.46 3.52
CA THR A 106 -22.97 -35.05 2.92
C THR A 106 -22.66 -36.45 2.39
N ASN A 107 -21.60 -36.59 1.58
CA ASN A 107 -21.17 -37.86 1.01
C ASN A 107 -20.84 -38.88 2.12
N ALA A 108 -20.18 -38.47 3.20
CA ALA A 108 -19.89 -39.34 4.33
C ALA A 108 -21.17 -39.85 5.03
N LYS A 109 -22.19 -38.99 5.18
CA LYS A 109 -23.49 -39.39 5.75
C LYS A 109 -24.23 -40.36 4.84
N GLU A 110 -24.23 -40.09 3.53
CA GLU A 110 -24.85 -40.98 2.54
C GLU A 110 -24.17 -42.35 2.54
N LEU A 111 -22.84 -42.38 2.49
CA LEU A 111 -22.07 -43.62 2.56
C LEU A 111 -22.35 -44.41 3.84
N GLN A 112 -22.47 -43.73 4.98
CA GLN A 112 -22.82 -44.38 6.25
C GLN A 112 -24.23 -44.99 6.22
N LEU A 113 -25.20 -44.28 5.64
CA LEU A 113 -26.57 -44.78 5.48
C LEU A 113 -26.61 -45.99 4.55
N GLU A 114 -25.91 -45.94 3.42
CA GLU A 114 -25.80 -47.04 2.47
C GLU A 114 -25.13 -48.27 3.09
N ALA A 115 -24.02 -48.08 3.82
CA ALA A 115 -23.32 -49.16 4.52
C ALA A 115 -24.22 -49.83 5.57
N ASN A 116 -24.98 -49.04 6.34
CA ASN A 116 -25.93 -49.57 7.31
C ASN A 116 -27.06 -50.36 6.65
N LYS A 117 -27.59 -49.85 5.52
CA LYS A 117 -28.63 -50.53 4.75
C LYS A 117 -28.10 -51.87 4.21
N TYR A 118 -26.91 -51.88 3.64
CA TYR A 118 -26.26 -53.10 3.17
C TYR A 118 -26.05 -54.11 4.29
N ALA A 119 -25.55 -53.68 5.46
CA ALA A 119 -25.37 -54.55 6.61
C ALA A 119 -26.71 -55.17 7.07
N PHE A 120 -27.79 -54.38 7.08
CA PHE A 120 -29.12 -54.86 7.40
C PHE A 120 -29.60 -55.93 6.40
N ASP A 121 -29.43 -55.69 5.11
CA ASP A 121 -29.84 -56.63 4.06
C ASP A 121 -29.06 -57.96 4.16
N VAL A 122 -27.76 -57.90 4.44
CA VAL A 122 -26.91 -59.09 4.67
C VAL A 122 -27.39 -59.87 5.90
N LEU A 123 -27.63 -59.20 7.02
CA LEU A 123 -28.11 -59.84 8.25
C LEU A 123 -29.49 -60.47 8.06
N ARG A 124 -30.39 -59.80 7.35
CA ARG A 124 -31.71 -60.34 7.01
C ARG A 124 -31.61 -61.59 6.14
N GLN A 125 -30.72 -61.60 5.16
CA GLN A 125 -30.51 -62.78 4.33
C GLN A 125 -29.94 -63.96 5.12
N LEU A 126 -29.04 -63.67 6.07
CA LEU A 126 -28.50 -64.68 6.98
C LEU A 126 -29.60 -65.26 7.89
N GLU A 127 -30.46 -64.43 8.46
CA GLU A 127 -31.60 -64.84 9.27
C GLU A 127 -32.51 -65.82 8.50
N ILE A 128 -32.94 -65.45 7.29
CA ILE A 128 -33.76 -66.31 6.42
C ILE A 128 -33.09 -67.67 6.15
N ASN A 129 -31.77 -67.67 5.93
CA ASN A 129 -31.03 -68.90 5.66
C ASN A 129 -30.94 -69.79 6.90
N LEU A 130 -30.74 -69.19 8.08
CA LEU A 130 -30.69 -69.91 9.36
C LEU A 130 -32.06 -70.49 9.73
N GLU A 131 -33.15 -69.78 9.48
CA GLU A 131 -34.51 -70.30 9.69
C GLU A 131 -34.77 -71.56 8.85
N LYS A 132 -34.43 -71.53 7.55
CA LYS A 132 -34.55 -72.69 6.65
C LYS A 132 -33.70 -73.87 7.10
N ALA A 133 -32.47 -73.60 7.55
CA ALA A 133 -31.58 -74.64 8.08
C ALA A 133 -32.16 -75.26 9.35
N LEU A 134 -32.66 -74.43 10.27
CA LEU A 134 -33.29 -74.88 11.52
C LEU A 134 -34.55 -75.72 11.24
N GLU A 135 -35.36 -75.32 10.27
CA GLU A 135 -36.55 -76.07 9.85
C GLU A 135 -36.18 -77.44 9.28
N THR A 136 -35.14 -77.51 8.45
CA THR A 136 -34.60 -78.78 7.94
C THR A 136 -34.14 -79.69 9.09
N VAL A 137 -33.45 -79.15 10.10
CA VAL A 137 -33.03 -79.90 11.29
C VAL A 137 -34.24 -80.39 12.10
N ARG A 138 -35.27 -79.55 12.27
CA ARG A 138 -36.51 -79.94 12.97
C ARG A 138 -37.25 -81.05 12.24
N GLN A 139 -37.35 -80.98 10.91
CA GLN A 139 -37.94 -82.04 10.09
C GLN A 139 -37.16 -83.35 10.23
N GLY A 140 -35.83 -83.31 10.12
CA GLY A 140 -34.97 -84.48 10.31
C GLY A 140 -35.14 -85.13 11.68
N ARG A 141 -35.20 -84.32 12.75
CA ARG A 141 -35.45 -84.81 14.12
C ARG A 141 -36.83 -85.46 14.27
N ASN A 142 -37.88 -84.83 13.74
CA ASN A 142 -39.24 -85.36 13.84
C ASN A 142 -39.41 -86.66 13.04
N GLY A 143 -38.74 -86.79 11.88
CA GLY A 143 -38.72 -88.02 11.09
C GLY A 143 -38.11 -89.21 11.85
N LEU A 144 -37.07 -88.97 12.66
CA LEU A 144 -36.49 -90.02 13.52
C LEU A 144 -37.41 -90.44 14.67
N HIS A 145 -38.28 -89.55 15.15
CA HIS A 145 -39.28 -89.88 16.19
C HIS A 145 -40.51 -90.62 15.64
N ALA A 146 -40.86 -90.43 14.36
CA ALA A 146 -41.98 -91.11 13.71
C ALA A 146 -41.63 -92.53 13.20
N GLY A 147 -40.35 -92.93 13.25
CA GLY A 147 -39.85 -94.25 12.83
C GLY A 147 -39.84 -95.34 13.91
N LYS A 148 -40.66 -95.21 14.97
CA LYS A 148 -40.94 -96.25 15.96
C LYS A 148 -42.44 -96.52 15.99
#